data_AF-E9CRZ4-F1
#
_entry.id   AF-E9CRZ4-F1
#
_cell.length_a   1.000
_cell.length_b   1.000
_cell.length_c   1.000
_cell.angle_alpha   90.00
_cell.angle_beta   90.00
_cell.angle_gamma   90.00
#
_symmetry.space_group_name_H-M   'P 1'
#
loop_
_entity.id
_entity.type
_entity.pdbx_description
1 polymer ?
#
loop_
_entity_poly.entity_id
_entity_poly.type
_entity_poly.pdbx_seq_one_letter_code
_entity_poly.pdbx_strand_id
1 'polypeptide(L)'
;MSFPTDDPSQLSFETDLSSDADSEGSGRRNPRTNAATGASAAGVRALSAQAVAFYFRAPVKAFFRTRVDYMVLARAINPRLAQGGSWSWKTTTPGLLAHAVRTYGWTFIPYQVLPPLIANVSVGAVLYTSYLQILNNLHGPALMANRRIYPPPSPVDTFLAGFAAGTVQSVVAAPLDAIQARFRSDEMLNGQHRSAWHYWKNKLSKLGMRGIFSGWTLSFLKDSCGSALFFCLFETIKSQGYYSFVTRYYGSLQPPAVERLSTLANSSSENPVIKPHYALEPCFLMLAGATASIGQQVVLHPLGLIHNVYYRRLEHLDDKLSQNQSRRAWMRDRFDAYRETFERCQRKAQRVGSWRVWLYRGFLWNTIRQVPSTSAGLVIFELVRRKYGLPTEAVHIKKDGYDILLA
;
A
#
# COMPACT_ATOMS: atom_id res chain seq x y z
N MET A 1 -82.33 -28.55 2.86
CA MET A 1 -82.07 -27.09 2.80
C MET A 1 -81.22 -26.74 4.01
N SER A 2 -79.90 -26.77 3.86
CA SER A 2 -78.92 -26.30 4.87
C SER A 2 -77.50 -26.65 4.37
N PHE A 3 -76.81 -25.66 3.81
CA PHE A 3 -75.34 -25.59 3.83
C PHE A 3 -74.90 -25.23 5.27
N PRO A 4 -73.69 -25.58 5.76
CA PRO A 4 -72.53 -24.72 5.48
C PRO A 4 -71.10 -25.36 5.52
N THR A 5 -70.20 -24.68 4.81
CA THR A 5 -68.78 -24.33 5.11
C THR A 5 -67.71 -25.40 5.34
N ASP A 6 -66.75 -25.44 4.40
CA ASP A 6 -65.39 -25.96 4.55
C ASP A 6 -64.49 -24.95 5.29
N ASP A 7 -63.55 -25.46 6.09
CA ASP A 7 -62.18 -24.95 6.16
C ASP A 7 -61.20 -26.06 6.64
N PRO A 8 -59.91 -26.03 6.23
CA PRO A 8 -59.03 -27.18 6.16
C PRO A 8 -57.99 -27.25 7.29
N SER A 9 -57.59 -28.46 7.65
CA SER A 9 -56.29 -28.68 8.29
C SER A 9 -55.76 -30.10 8.08
N GLN A 10 -54.55 -30.14 7.51
CA GLN A 10 -53.49 -31.14 7.68
C GLN A 10 -53.45 -32.45 6.85
N LEU A 11 -52.18 -32.80 6.56
CA LEU A 11 -51.56 -34.12 6.33
C LEU A 11 -51.80 -34.76 4.93
N SER A 12 -50.88 -34.59 3.98
CA SER A 12 -49.64 -35.37 3.75
C SER A 12 -49.86 -36.79 3.22
N PHE A 13 -49.43 -37.04 1.98
CA PHE A 13 -49.19 -38.39 1.44
C PHE A 13 -48.07 -38.33 0.37
N GLU A 14 -46.95 -38.98 0.67
CA GLU A 14 -46.33 -40.10 -0.10
C GLU A 14 -47.02 -40.49 -1.44
N THR A 15 -46.42 -40.98 -2.52
CA THR A 15 -45.07 -41.34 -3.02
C THR A 15 -45.28 -41.54 -4.54
N ASP A 16 -44.25 -41.44 -5.37
CA ASP A 16 -43.89 -42.45 -6.39
C ASP A 16 -43.03 -41.88 -7.52
N LEU A 17 -41.76 -42.27 -7.46
CA LEU A 17 -40.85 -42.33 -8.59
C LEU A 17 -41.20 -43.56 -9.42
N SER A 18 -41.47 -43.37 -10.71
CA SER A 18 -41.33 -44.41 -11.73
C SER A 18 -39.99 -44.28 -12.45
N SER A 19 -39.44 -45.46 -12.70
CA SER A 19 -38.19 -45.81 -13.35
C SER A 19 -38.10 -45.40 -14.82
N ASP A 20 -36.90 -45.09 -15.28
CA ASP A 20 -36.39 -45.66 -16.53
C ASP A 20 -34.87 -45.89 -16.42
N ALA A 21 -34.48 -47.12 -16.72
CA ALA A 21 -33.11 -47.61 -16.79
C ALA A 21 -32.61 -47.49 -18.24
N ASP A 22 -31.31 -47.20 -18.43
CA ASP A 22 -30.44 -48.12 -19.18
C ASP A 22 -28.95 -47.73 -19.13
N SER A 23 -28.20 -48.68 -18.54
CA SER A 23 -26.88 -49.24 -18.83
C SER A 23 -25.63 -48.41 -19.27
N GLU A 24 -24.53 -48.88 -18.69
CA GLU A 24 -23.10 -48.81 -19.09
C GLU A 24 -22.22 -47.65 -18.62
N GLY A 25 -21.23 -48.01 -17.78
CA GLY A 25 -20.07 -47.15 -17.45
C GLY A 25 -19.70 -47.09 -15.97
N SER A 26 -19.61 -48.23 -15.27
CA SER A 26 -19.10 -48.32 -13.89
C SER A 26 -17.60 -48.00 -13.81
N GLY A 27 -17.25 -46.72 -13.93
CA GLY A 27 -16.00 -46.17 -13.45
C GLY A 27 -16.18 -45.72 -12.01
N ARG A 28 -15.85 -46.59 -11.06
CA ARG A 28 -15.89 -46.35 -9.61
C ARG A 28 -14.96 -45.18 -9.24
N ARG A 29 -15.43 -43.93 -9.41
CA ARG A 29 -14.66 -42.70 -9.13
C ARG A 29 -14.54 -42.51 -7.63
N ASN A 30 -13.31 -42.57 -7.12
CA ASN A 30 -12.99 -42.45 -5.70
C ASN A 30 -13.49 -41.12 -5.09
N PRO A 31 -14.34 -41.12 -4.04
CA PRO A 31 -14.80 -39.90 -3.38
C PRO A 31 -13.68 -39.14 -2.65
N ARG A 32 -12.58 -39.82 -2.30
CA ARG A 32 -11.36 -39.21 -1.72
C ARG A 32 -10.72 -38.17 -2.66
N THR A 33 -10.79 -38.38 -3.97
CA THR A 33 -10.25 -37.44 -4.96
C THR A 33 -11.08 -36.16 -5.06
N ASN A 34 -12.41 -36.24 -4.97
CA ASN A 34 -13.29 -35.05 -4.98
C ASN A 34 -13.18 -34.24 -3.69
N ALA A 35 -13.04 -34.90 -2.54
CA ALA A 35 -12.80 -34.24 -1.25
C ALA A 35 -11.42 -33.57 -1.21
N ALA A 36 -10.37 -34.21 -1.74
CA ALA A 36 -9.04 -33.62 -1.85
C ALA A 36 -8.99 -32.45 -2.86
N THR A 37 -9.70 -32.56 -3.98
CA THR A 37 -9.83 -31.48 -4.98
C THR A 37 -10.69 -30.33 -4.44
N GLY A 38 -11.73 -30.63 -3.66
CA GLY A 38 -12.57 -29.65 -2.96
C GLY A 38 -11.86 -28.97 -1.80
N ALA A 39 -11.07 -29.69 -1.00
CA ALA A 39 -10.28 -29.16 0.10
C ALA A 39 -9.08 -28.32 -0.40
N SER A 40 -8.43 -28.73 -1.49
CA SER A 40 -7.40 -27.92 -2.14
C SER A 40 -7.99 -26.67 -2.81
N ALA A 41 -9.15 -26.77 -3.47
CA ALA A 41 -9.85 -25.61 -4.02
C ALA A 41 -10.38 -24.68 -2.92
N ALA A 42 -10.90 -25.21 -1.82
CA ALA A 42 -11.34 -24.44 -0.65
C ALA A 42 -10.15 -23.80 0.07
N GLY A 43 -9.02 -24.51 0.19
CA GLY A 43 -7.77 -23.98 0.72
C GLY A 43 -7.21 -22.86 -0.15
N VAL A 44 -7.17 -23.04 -1.48
CA VAL A 44 -6.73 -21.99 -2.42
C VAL A 44 -7.70 -20.81 -2.41
N ARG A 45 -9.02 -21.04 -2.29
CA ARG A 45 -10.01 -19.97 -2.13
C ARG A 45 -9.89 -19.25 -0.79
N ALA A 46 -9.63 -19.96 0.30
CA ALA A 46 -9.42 -19.38 1.61
C ALA A 46 -8.12 -18.57 1.66
N LEU A 47 -7.03 -19.10 1.10
CA LEU A 47 -5.74 -18.40 0.99
C LEU A 47 -5.81 -17.20 0.04
N SER A 48 -6.50 -17.32 -1.10
CA SER A 48 -6.70 -16.20 -2.02
C SER A 48 -7.64 -15.16 -1.43
N ALA A 49 -8.72 -15.55 -0.74
CA ALA A 49 -9.59 -14.65 -0.01
C ALA A 49 -8.86 -13.97 1.15
N GLN A 50 -7.97 -14.68 1.87
CA GLN A 50 -7.12 -14.09 2.90
C GLN A 50 -6.05 -13.17 2.32
N ALA A 51 -5.46 -13.50 1.16
CA ALA A 51 -4.51 -12.64 0.46
C ALA A 51 -5.18 -11.39 -0.09
N VAL A 52 -6.40 -11.53 -0.62
CA VAL A 52 -7.26 -10.42 -1.07
C VAL A 52 -7.68 -9.59 0.14
N ALA A 53 -8.15 -10.20 1.22
CA ALA A 53 -8.48 -9.51 2.46
C ALA A 53 -7.25 -8.81 3.05
N PHE A 54 -6.05 -9.40 3.01
CA PHE A 54 -4.80 -8.76 3.41
C PHE A 54 -4.46 -7.56 2.52
N TYR A 55 -4.60 -7.72 1.20
CA TYR A 55 -4.41 -6.63 0.22
C TYR A 55 -5.40 -5.47 0.46
N PHE A 56 -6.59 -5.76 0.97
CA PHE A 56 -7.61 -4.77 1.30
C PHE A 56 -7.68 -4.39 2.79
N ARG A 57 -6.85 -4.98 3.68
CA ARG A 57 -6.85 -4.73 5.13
C ARG A 57 -5.86 -3.64 5.55
N ALA A 58 -4.81 -3.44 4.77
CA ALA A 58 -4.01 -2.22 4.84
C ALA A 58 -4.35 -1.34 3.63
N PRO A 59 -4.16 -0.02 3.68
CA PRO A 59 -4.22 0.83 2.49
C PRO A 59 -3.04 0.52 1.57
N VAL A 60 -3.11 -0.65 0.94
CA VAL A 60 -2.18 -1.09 -0.12
C VAL A 60 -2.20 -0.06 -1.23
N LYS A 61 -1.21 0.12 -2.09
CA LYS A 61 -1.08 1.32 -2.95
C LYS A 61 -0.87 2.67 -2.24
N ALA A 62 -1.65 3.09 -1.23
CA ALA A 62 -1.46 4.41 -0.61
C ALA A 62 -0.10 4.52 0.10
N PHE A 63 0.36 3.43 0.70
CA PHE A 63 1.66 3.32 1.36
C PHE A 63 2.77 2.68 0.49
N PHE A 64 2.47 2.26 -0.74
CA PHE A 64 3.31 1.31 -1.47
C PHE A 64 4.05 2.02 -2.61
N ARG A 65 5.17 2.64 -2.26
CA ARG A 65 6.15 3.05 -3.26
C ARG A 65 6.79 1.80 -3.87
N THR A 66 6.66 1.62 -5.18
CA THR A 66 7.38 0.56 -5.89
C THR A 66 8.89 0.78 -5.77
N ARG A 67 9.57 -0.21 -5.18
CA ARG A 67 11.04 -0.25 -5.06
C ARG A 67 11.63 -0.99 -6.24
N VAL A 68 11.10 -2.20 -6.49
CA VAL A 68 11.44 -2.98 -7.66
C VAL A 68 10.33 -2.87 -8.68
N ASP A 69 10.67 -2.43 -9.87
CA ASP A 69 9.68 -2.22 -10.93
C ASP A 69 9.37 -3.55 -11.63
N TYR A 70 8.17 -4.05 -11.35
CA TYR A 70 7.66 -5.34 -11.83
C TYR A 70 7.48 -5.39 -13.35
N MET A 71 7.41 -4.24 -14.02
CA MET A 71 7.21 -4.13 -15.48
C MET A 71 8.50 -3.86 -16.24
N VAL A 72 9.66 -3.80 -15.57
CA VAL A 72 10.95 -3.57 -16.26
C VAL A 72 11.20 -4.63 -17.31
N LEU A 73 11.02 -5.91 -16.96
CA LEU A 73 11.24 -7.00 -17.90
C LEU A 73 10.21 -6.98 -19.04
N ALA A 74 8.93 -6.77 -18.73
CA ALA A 74 7.89 -6.69 -19.76
C ALA A 74 8.11 -5.54 -20.76
N ARG A 75 8.69 -4.42 -20.29
CA ARG A 75 9.10 -3.31 -21.16
C ARG A 75 10.35 -3.63 -21.97
N ALA A 76 11.34 -4.31 -21.37
CA ALA A 76 12.58 -4.70 -22.06
C ALA A 76 12.33 -5.71 -23.19
N ILE A 77 11.32 -6.58 -23.03
CA ILE A 77 10.95 -7.58 -24.05
C ILE A 77 10.28 -6.94 -25.27
N ASN A 78 9.58 -5.80 -25.10
CA ASN A 78 8.78 -5.25 -26.18
C ASN A 78 9.65 -4.44 -27.18
N PRO A 79 9.84 -4.91 -28.42
CA PRO A 79 10.68 -4.23 -29.41
C PRO A 79 10.18 -2.84 -29.79
N ARG A 80 8.87 -2.56 -29.64
CA ARG A 80 8.26 -1.27 -29.99
C ARG A 80 8.64 -0.15 -29.03
N LEU A 81 8.93 -0.49 -27.77
CA LEU A 81 9.44 0.48 -26.79
C LEU A 81 10.93 0.77 -27.04
N ALA A 82 11.70 -0.22 -27.50
CA ALA A 82 13.10 -0.02 -27.88
C ALA A 82 13.26 0.89 -29.12
N GLN A 83 12.27 0.90 -30.01
CA GLN A 83 12.27 1.69 -31.25
C GLN A 83 11.65 3.10 -31.09
N GLY A 84 11.31 3.54 -29.87
CA GLY A 84 10.78 4.90 -29.62
C GLY A 84 9.37 5.13 -30.18
N GLY A 85 8.55 4.08 -30.29
CA GLY A 85 7.22 4.18 -30.90
C GLY A 85 6.24 5.09 -30.14
N SER A 86 5.33 5.72 -30.90
CA SER A 86 4.21 6.53 -30.40
C SER A 86 3.30 5.74 -29.45
N TRP A 87 2.54 6.46 -28.62
CA TRP A 87 1.57 5.90 -27.67
C TRP A 87 0.59 4.97 -28.40
N SER A 88 0.46 3.74 -27.90
CA SER A 88 -0.44 2.72 -28.44
C SER A 88 -1.04 1.88 -27.32
N TRP A 89 -2.21 1.28 -27.56
CA TRP A 89 -2.79 0.28 -26.64
C TRP A 89 -1.80 -0.85 -26.30
N LYS A 90 -0.90 -1.20 -27.22
CA LYS A 90 0.12 -2.25 -27.03
C LYS A 90 1.32 -1.78 -26.18
N THR A 91 1.46 -0.48 -25.93
CA THR A 91 2.48 0.09 -25.01
C THR A 91 1.91 0.35 -23.61
N THR A 92 0.61 0.13 -23.40
CA THR A 92 -0.01 0.18 -22.07
C THR A 92 0.41 -1.01 -21.21
N THR A 93 0.35 -0.89 -19.89
CA THR A 93 0.71 -1.96 -18.94
C THR A 93 0.03 -3.30 -19.24
N PRO A 94 -1.30 -3.35 -19.49
CA PRO A 94 -1.98 -4.58 -19.91
C PRO A 94 -1.47 -5.10 -21.26
N GLY A 95 -1.20 -4.22 -22.22
CA GLY A 95 -0.67 -4.59 -23.53
C GLY A 95 0.75 -5.19 -23.46
N LEU A 96 1.61 -4.62 -22.60
CA LEU A 96 2.95 -5.14 -22.35
C LEU A 96 2.93 -6.50 -21.69
N LEU A 97 2.05 -6.69 -20.70
CA LEU A 97 1.88 -7.96 -20.03
C LEU A 97 1.31 -9.01 -21.00
N ALA A 98 0.29 -8.66 -21.78
CA ALA A 98 -0.28 -9.54 -22.78
C ALA A 98 0.75 -9.96 -23.84
N HIS A 99 1.63 -9.05 -24.26
CA HIS A 99 2.72 -9.38 -25.17
C HIS A 99 3.74 -10.31 -24.51
N ALA A 100 4.19 -10.01 -23.29
CA ALA A 100 5.14 -10.85 -22.56
C ALA A 100 4.60 -12.26 -22.29
N VAL A 101 3.32 -12.39 -21.95
CA VAL A 101 2.64 -13.68 -21.75
C VAL A 101 2.50 -14.46 -23.07
N ARG A 102 2.28 -13.79 -24.20
CA ARG A 102 2.29 -14.45 -25.52
C ARG A 102 3.68 -14.97 -25.90
N THR A 103 4.73 -14.24 -25.54
CA THR A 103 6.12 -14.61 -25.90
C THR A 103 6.71 -15.69 -24.99
N TYR A 104 6.52 -15.59 -23.67
CA TYR A 104 7.12 -16.50 -22.68
C TYR A 104 6.12 -17.47 -22.03
N GLY A 105 4.84 -17.39 -22.40
CA GLY A 105 3.77 -18.17 -21.79
C GLY A 105 3.25 -17.59 -20.46
N TRP A 106 2.23 -18.25 -19.91
CA TRP A 106 1.62 -17.89 -18.62
C TRP A 106 2.55 -18.01 -17.41
N THR A 107 3.66 -18.75 -17.54
CA THR A 107 4.70 -18.89 -16.51
C THR A 107 5.41 -17.56 -16.22
N PHE A 108 5.36 -16.60 -17.14
CA PHE A 108 5.97 -15.28 -16.96
C PHE A 108 5.45 -14.53 -15.72
N ILE A 109 4.14 -14.60 -15.45
CA ILE A 109 3.53 -13.87 -14.34
C ILE A 109 4.05 -14.36 -12.98
N PRO A 110 3.93 -15.65 -12.61
CA PRO A 110 4.36 -16.13 -11.31
C PRO A 110 5.88 -16.05 -11.11
N TYR A 111 6.69 -16.20 -12.15
CA TYR A 111 8.15 -16.25 -11.98
C TYR A 111 8.86 -14.90 -12.12
N GLN A 112 8.27 -13.92 -12.83
CA GLN A 112 8.91 -12.64 -13.11
C GLN A 112 8.13 -11.43 -12.58
N VAL A 113 6.79 -11.46 -12.58
CA VAL A 113 5.97 -10.30 -12.16
C VAL A 113 5.62 -10.37 -10.67
N LEU A 114 5.26 -11.56 -10.20
CA LEU A 114 4.80 -11.79 -8.84
C LEU A 114 5.89 -11.57 -7.78
N PRO A 115 7.17 -11.95 -7.97
CA PRO A 115 8.19 -11.71 -6.95
C PRO A 115 8.46 -10.22 -6.66
N PRO A 116 8.66 -9.34 -7.67
CA PRO A 116 8.65 -7.87 -7.48
C PRO A 116 7.42 -7.34 -6.74
N LEU A 117 6.24 -7.85 -7.08
CA LEU A 117 4.99 -7.41 -6.47
C LEU A 117 4.94 -7.78 -4.98
N ILE A 118 5.21 -9.05 -4.65
CA ILE A 118 5.24 -9.54 -3.26
C ILE A 118 6.27 -8.75 -2.47
N ALA A 119 7.49 -8.57 -2.98
CA ALA A 119 8.55 -7.85 -2.27
C ALA A 119 8.14 -6.39 -1.94
N ASN A 120 7.55 -5.68 -2.89
CA ASN A 120 7.03 -4.33 -2.65
C ASN A 120 5.89 -4.34 -1.61
N VAL A 121 5.00 -5.33 -1.66
CA VAL A 121 3.91 -5.47 -0.70
C VAL A 121 4.45 -5.80 0.70
N SER A 122 5.47 -6.64 0.82
CA SER A 122 6.10 -6.95 2.10
C SER A 122 6.71 -5.70 2.74
N VAL A 123 7.42 -4.87 1.97
CA VAL A 123 8.03 -3.63 2.49
C VAL A 123 6.96 -2.64 2.99
N GLY A 124 5.88 -2.43 2.24
CA GLY A 124 4.81 -1.53 2.67
C GLY A 124 4.01 -2.07 3.84
N ALA A 125 3.80 -3.38 3.93
CA ALA A 125 3.19 -4.02 5.08
C ALA A 125 4.04 -3.81 6.35
N VAL A 126 5.35 -4.04 6.26
CA VAL A 126 6.29 -3.80 7.36
C VAL A 126 6.26 -2.34 7.81
N LEU A 127 6.22 -1.38 6.88
CA LEU A 127 6.08 0.04 7.24
C LEU A 127 4.83 0.27 8.09
N TYR A 128 3.68 -0.18 7.61
CA TYR A 128 2.40 0.09 8.26
C TYR A 128 2.28 -0.64 9.61
N THR A 129 2.69 -1.91 9.69
CA THR A 129 2.65 -2.66 10.95
C THR A 129 3.62 -2.10 11.98
N SER A 130 4.83 -1.71 11.56
CA SER A 130 5.80 -1.06 12.44
C SER A 130 5.26 0.28 12.95
N TYR A 131 4.64 1.07 12.07
CA TYR A 131 4.00 2.33 12.46
C TYR A 131 2.93 2.11 13.54
N LEU A 132 2.00 1.17 13.33
CA LEU A 132 0.97 0.87 14.31
C LEU A 132 1.55 0.40 15.65
N GLN A 133 2.54 -0.51 15.62
CA GLN A 133 3.17 -1.02 16.84
C GLN A 133 3.90 0.09 17.62
N ILE A 134 4.65 0.94 16.91
CA ILE A 134 5.40 2.03 17.54
C ILE A 134 4.45 3.11 18.06
N LEU A 135 3.42 3.47 17.30
CA LEU A 135 2.42 4.45 17.73
C LEU A 135 1.64 3.96 18.96
N ASN A 136 1.30 2.67 19.02
CA ASN A 136 0.66 2.08 20.19
C ASN A 136 1.55 2.14 21.44
N ASN A 137 2.86 2.00 21.27
CA ASN A 137 3.81 2.13 22.38
C ASN A 137 3.98 3.59 22.83
N LEU A 138 3.93 4.56 21.90
CA LEU A 138 4.06 5.98 22.20
C LEU A 138 2.80 6.60 22.79
N HIS A 139 1.62 6.18 22.33
CA HIS A 139 0.32 6.80 22.67
C HIS A 139 -0.56 5.96 23.63
N GLY A 140 0.04 5.10 24.48
CA GLY A 140 -0.70 4.28 25.45
C GLY A 140 -1.68 3.28 24.80
N PRO A 141 -2.50 2.53 25.57
CA PRO A 141 -3.28 1.41 25.05
C PRO A 141 -4.48 1.88 24.22
N ALA A 142 -4.22 2.32 22.98
CA ALA A 142 -5.17 2.33 21.87
C ALA A 142 -5.50 0.89 21.41
N LEU A 143 -5.65 -0.03 22.37
CA LEU A 143 -5.63 -1.49 22.21
C LEU A 143 -6.92 -2.07 21.62
N MET A 144 -7.71 -1.26 20.93
CA MET A 144 -8.83 -1.77 20.17
C MET A 144 -8.66 -1.30 18.74
N ALA A 145 -8.05 -2.15 17.92
CA ALA A 145 -8.06 -2.06 16.45
C ALA A 145 -9.49 -1.94 15.87
N ASN A 146 -10.52 -2.04 16.72
CA ASN A 146 -11.93 -1.93 16.45
C ASN A 146 -12.60 -0.67 17.07
N ARG A 147 -11.84 0.32 17.57
CA ARG A 147 -12.38 1.60 18.08
C ARG A 147 -11.69 2.78 17.39
N ARG A 148 -12.45 3.83 17.04
CA ARG A 148 -11.84 5.09 16.58
C ARG A 148 -11.00 5.64 17.75
N ILE A 149 -9.74 5.97 17.49
CA ILE A 149 -8.78 6.38 18.52
C ILE A 149 -9.17 7.77 19.01
N TYR A 150 -9.66 7.86 20.25
CA TYR A 150 -9.93 9.11 20.95
C TYR A 150 -9.29 9.07 22.34
N PRO A 151 -8.53 10.10 22.76
CA PRO A 151 -8.17 11.30 22.01
C PRO A 151 -7.24 11.02 20.82
N PRO A 152 -7.27 11.84 19.76
CA PRO A 152 -6.40 11.66 18.59
C PRO A 152 -4.91 11.74 19.00
N PRO A 153 -4.03 10.98 18.35
CA PRO A 153 -2.61 11.00 18.66
C PRO A 153 -1.99 12.37 18.34
N SER A 154 -0.97 12.77 19.11
CA SER A 154 -0.24 14.01 18.89
C SER A 154 0.47 14.01 17.54
N PRO A 155 0.61 15.16 16.85
CA PRO A 155 1.42 15.26 15.63
C PRO A 155 2.87 14.82 15.86
N VAL A 156 3.41 15.05 17.06
CA VAL A 156 4.78 14.66 17.41
C VAL A 156 4.92 13.14 17.50
N ASP A 157 3.98 12.46 18.16
CA ASP A 157 4.02 11.01 18.32
C ASP A 157 3.84 10.29 16.97
N THR A 158 2.95 10.81 16.12
CA THR A 158 2.75 10.28 14.77
C THR A 158 3.96 10.54 13.86
N PHE A 159 4.64 11.68 14.03
CA PHE A 159 5.90 11.96 13.33
C PHE A 159 7.02 11.01 13.78
N LEU A 160 7.21 10.81 15.09
CA LEU A 160 8.23 9.92 15.65
C LEU A 160 7.95 8.46 15.28
N ALA A 161 6.69 8.01 15.39
CA ALA A 161 6.27 6.69 14.95
C ALA A 161 6.51 6.50 13.45
N GLY A 162 6.16 7.50 12.62
CA GLY A 162 6.40 7.49 11.18
C GLY A 162 7.88 7.46 10.82
N PHE A 163 8.72 8.20 11.54
CA PHE A 163 10.17 8.20 11.35
C PHE A 163 10.75 6.82 11.66
N ALA A 164 10.46 6.27 12.84
CA ALA A 164 10.96 4.97 13.27
C ALA A 164 10.43 3.84 12.39
N ALA A 165 9.15 3.85 12.00
CA ALA A 165 8.61 2.90 11.03
C ALA A 165 9.32 2.98 9.67
N GLY A 166 9.62 4.20 9.20
CA GLY A 166 10.43 4.43 8.02
C GLY A 166 11.87 3.92 8.15
N THR A 167 12.48 3.99 9.35
CA THR A 167 13.80 3.38 9.59
C THR A 167 13.76 1.86 9.43
N VAL A 168 12.74 1.20 10.02
CA VAL A 168 12.57 -0.26 9.93
C VAL A 168 12.32 -0.67 8.48
N GLN A 169 11.43 0.06 7.80
CA GLN A 169 11.17 -0.15 6.37
C GLN A 169 12.46 -0.03 5.55
N SER A 170 13.30 0.97 5.82
CA SER A 170 14.52 1.19 5.03
C SER A 170 15.54 0.06 5.19
N VAL A 171 15.64 -0.55 6.38
CA VAL A 171 16.49 -1.73 6.60
C VAL A 171 15.97 -2.92 5.80
N VAL A 172 14.66 -3.17 5.84
CA VAL A 172 14.03 -4.27 5.09
C VAL A 172 14.07 -4.05 3.58
N ALA A 173 14.00 -2.78 3.14
CA ALA A 173 14.05 -2.39 1.74
C ALA A 173 15.48 -2.35 1.16
N ALA A 174 16.52 -2.26 2.00
CA ALA A 174 17.92 -2.18 1.57
C ALA A 174 18.33 -3.24 0.53
N PRO A 175 18.04 -4.56 0.69
CA PRO A 175 18.36 -5.55 -0.34
C PRO A 175 17.64 -5.31 -1.67
N LEU A 176 16.40 -4.85 -1.64
CA LEU A 176 15.62 -4.56 -2.84
C LEU A 176 16.15 -3.32 -3.57
N ASP A 177 16.48 -2.27 -2.82
CA ASP A 177 17.11 -1.06 -3.35
C ASP A 177 18.48 -1.40 -3.99
N ALA A 178 19.26 -2.28 -3.35
CA ALA A 178 20.54 -2.74 -3.88
C ALA A 178 20.41 -3.53 -5.19
N ILE A 179 19.39 -4.41 -5.29
CA ILE A 179 19.06 -5.13 -6.53
C ILE A 179 18.64 -4.14 -7.60
N GLN A 180 17.70 -3.24 -7.30
CA GLN A 180 17.16 -2.27 -8.26
C GLN A 180 18.26 -1.35 -8.80
N ALA A 181 19.20 -0.92 -7.96
CA ALA A 181 20.31 -0.07 -8.37
C ALA A 181 21.28 -0.75 -9.33
N ARG A 182 21.36 -2.09 -9.32
CA ARG A 182 22.29 -2.90 -10.13
C ARG A 182 21.56 -3.87 -11.04
N PHE A 183 20.29 -3.60 -11.30
CA PHE A 183 19.44 -4.42 -12.15
C PHE A 183 19.80 -4.20 -13.61
N ARG A 184 20.09 -5.27 -14.34
CA ARG A 184 20.33 -5.25 -15.78
C ARG A 184 19.34 -6.18 -16.46
N SER A 185 18.52 -5.62 -17.34
CA SER A 185 17.48 -6.38 -18.05
C SER A 185 18.07 -7.53 -18.88
N ASP A 186 19.26 -7.32 -19.46
CA ASP A 186 19.95 -8.30 -20.31
C ASP A 186 20.35 -9.55 -19.51
N GLU A 187 20.80 -9.40 -18.26
CA GLU A 187 21.16 -10.54 -17.38
C GLU A 187 19.96 -11.46 -17.10
N MET A 188 18.74 -10.90 -17.08
CA MET A 188 17.51 -11.65 -16.84
C MET A 188 16.93 -12.24 -18.12
N LEU A 189 17.17 -11.62 -19.28
CA LEU A 189 16.73 -12.10 -20.59
C LEU A 189 17.63 -13.19 -21.17
N ASN A 190 18.92 -13.19 -20.84
CA ASN A 190 19.92 -14.16 -21.32
C ASN A 190 19.74 -15.60 -20.77
N GLY A 191 18.59 -15.92 -20.17
CA GLY A 191 18.22 -17.29 -19.78
C GLY A 191 19.00 -17.90 -18.61
N GLN A 192 19.97 -17.19 -18.03
CA GLN A 192 20.79 -17.71 -16.94
C GLN A 192 20.02 -17.94 -15.63
N HIS A 193 18.83 -17.33 -15.46
CA HIS A 193 18.04 -17.41 -14.24
C HIS A 193 16.58 -17.80 -14.56
N ARG A 194 16.13 -18.93 -14.01
CA ARG A 194 14.76 -19.47 -14.22
C ARG A 194 13.65 -18.60 -13.62
N SER A 195 13.97 -17.77 -12.63
CA SER A 195 13.01 -16.90 -11.93
C SER A 195 13.70 -15.65 -11.38
N ALA A 196 12.94 -14.56 -11.24
CA ALA A 196 13.42 -13.32 -10.61
C ALA A 196 13.96 -13.57 -9.18
N TRP A 197 13.39 -14.53 -8.43
CA TRP A 197 13.88 -14.86 -7.10
C TRP A 197 15.29 -15.47 -7.09
N HIS A 198 15.56 -16.34 -8.07
CA HIS A 198 16.88 -16.94 -8.22
C HIS A 198 17.92 -15.90 -8.63
N TYR A 199 17.54 -14.98 -9.54
CA TYR A 199 18.36 -13.83 -9.90
C TYR A 199 18.70 -12.98 -8.68
N TRP A 200 17.70 -12.61 -7.88
CA TRP A 200 17.91 -11.80 -6.68
C TRP A 200 18.79 -12.48 -5.64
N LYS A 201 18.54 -13.77 -5.35
CA LYS A 201 19.35 -14.54 -4.41
C LYS A 201 20.81 -14.62 -4.85
N ASN A 202 21.06 -14.92 -6.13
CA ASN A 202 22.41 -14.99 -6.68
C ASN A 202 23.11 -13.62 -6.66
N LYS A 203 22.39 -12.56 -7.03
CA LYS A 203 22.93 -11.18 -7.04
C LYS A 203 23.26 -10.74 -5.62
N LEU A 204 22.35 -10.88 -4.66
CA LEU A 204 22.58 -10.54 -3.25
C LEU A 204 23.75 -11.32 -2.64
N SER A 205 23.86 -12.62 -2.96
CA SER A 205 24.99 -13.44 -2.53
C SER A 205 26.34 -12.90 -3.05
N LYS A 206 26.39 -12.49 -4.33
CA LYS A 206 27.59 -11.88 -4.94
C LYS A 206 27.94 -10.51 -4.35
N LEU A 207 26.95 -9.68 -4.02
CA LEU A 207 27.19 -8.37 -3.40
C LEU A 207 27.68 -8.47 -1.94
N GLY A 208 27.19 -9.48 -1.21
CA GLY A 208 27.36 -9.59 0.24
C GLY A 208 26.70 -8.45 1.04
N MET A 209 26.79 -8.55 2.36
CA MET A 209 26.13 -7.59 3.27
C MET A 209 26.64 -6.15 3.11
N ARG A 210 27.94 -5.98 2.84
CA ARG A 210 28.54 -4.65 2.62
C ARG A 210 28.03 -3.98 1.34
N GLY A 211 27.82 -4.75 0.27
CA GLY A 211 27.24 -4.25 -0.98
C GLY A 211 25.77 -3.86 -0.84
N ILE A 212 25.01 -4.60 -0.03
CA ILE A 212 23.59 -4.33 0.24
C ILE A 212 23.40 -2.97 0.91
N PHE A 213 24.19 -2.67 1.94
CA PHE A 213 24.11 -1.39 2.66
C PHE A 213 24.96 -0.28 2.04
N SER A 214 25.56 -0.52 0.87
CA SER A 214 26.32 0.48 0.13
C SER A 214 25.39 1.60 -0.35
N GLY A 215 25.54 2.81 0.18
CA GLY A 215 24.71 3.96 -0.18
C GLY A 215 23.35 4.01 0.51
N TRP A 216 23.16 3.16 1.54
CA TRP A 216 21.89 3.05 2.26
C TRP A 216 21.49 4.35 2.97
N THR A 217 22.43 5.19 3.40
CA THR A 217 22.15 6.43 4.14
C THR A 217 21.16 7.36 3.42
N LEU A 218 21.25 7.47 2.09
CA LEU A 218 20.31 8.29 1.31
C LEU A 218 18.93 7.64 1.21
N SER A 219 18.85 6.32 1.10
CA SER A 219 17.59 5.58 1.18
C SER A 219 16.95 5.73 2.55
N PHE A 220 17.73 5.55 3.62
CA PHE A 220 17.33 5.75 5.01
C PHE A 220 16.71 7.12 5.23
N LEU A 221 17.44 8.19 4.90
CA LEU A 221 16.96 9.55 5.12
C LEU A 221 15.66 9.83 4.35
N LYS A 222 15.61 9.37 3.10
CA LYS A 222 14.43 9.52 2.24
C LYS A 222 13.21 8.77 2.77
N ASP A 223 13.41 7.56 3.26
CA ASP A 223 12.34 6.68 3.72
C ASP A 223 11.83 7.10 5.11
N SER A 224 12.74 7.40 6.03
CA SER A 224 12.41 7.84 7.40
C SER A 224 11.73 9.21 7.40
N CYS A 225 12.34 10.24 6.81
CA CYS A 225 11.74 11.57 6.79
C CYS A 225 10.47 11.62 5.94
N GLY A 226 10.44 10.84 4.85
CA GLY A 226 9.26 10.70 4.00
C GLY A 226 8.06 10.13 4.74
N SER A 227 8.26 9.01 5.43
CA SER A 227 7.20 8.36 6.21
C SER A 227 6.79 9.19 7.42
N ALA A 228 7.73 9.86 8.09
CA ALA A 228 7.44 10.77 9.21
C ALA A 228 6.45 11.88 8.82
N LEU A 229 6.75 12.60 7.72
CA LEU A 229 5.87 13.66 7.23
C LEU A 229 4.53 13.10 6.71
N PHE A 230 4.55 11.96 6.03
CA PHE A 230 3.33 11.33 5.55
C PHE A 230 2.37 11.02 6.70
N PHE A 231 2.82 10.25 7.70
CA PHE A 231 1.96 9.83 8.81
C PHE A 231 1.52 11.01 9.70
N CYS A 232 2.42 11.96 9.96
CA CYS A 232 2.10 13.17 10.72
C CYS A 232 0.97 13.97 10.06
N LEU A 233 1.10 14.31 8.78
CA LEU A 233 0.10 15.09 8.06
C LEU A 233 -1.20 14.30 7.86
N PHE A 234 -1.07 13.00 7.58
CA PHE A 234 -2.20 12.11 7.40
C PHE A 234 -3.06 12.05 8.66
N GLU A 235 -2.47 11.77 9.84
CA GLU A 235 -3.22 11.73 11.10
C GLU A 235 -3.73 13.08 11.55
N THR A 236 -2.96 14.15 11.34
CA THR A 236 -3.39 15.52 11.69
C THR A 236 -4.68 15.87 10.94
N ILE A 237 -4.79 15.55 9.66
CA ILE A 237 -5.98 15.91 8.87
C ILE A 237 -7.10 14.89 9.06
N LYS A 238 -6.79 13.59 9.02
CA LYS A 238 -7.77 12.51 9.14
C LYS A 238 -8.44 12.53 10.51
N SER A 239 -7.67 12.72 11.58
CA SER A 239 -8.16 12.63 12.95
C SER A 239 -8.41 14.03 13.50
N GLN A 240 -7.37 14.83 13.76
CA GLN A 240 -7.53 16.13 14.45
C GLN A 240 -8.36 17.12 13.62
N GLY A 241 -8.14 17.19 12.31
CA GLY A 241 -8.90 18.04 11.39
C GLY A 241 -10.37 17.66 11.31
N TYR A 242 -10.66 16.36 11.19
CA TYR A 242 -12.02 15.84 11.21
C TYR A 242 -12.73 16.14 12.54
N TYR A 243 -12.12 15.82 13.67
CA TYR A 243 -12.70 16.09 14.99
C TYR A 243 -12.90 17.59 15.23
N SER A 244 -11.93 18.43 14.87
CA SER A 244 -12.05 19.88 14.98
C SER A 244 -13.17 20.43 14.10
N PHE A 245 -13.34 19.89 12.89
CA PHE A 245 -14.43 20.30 12.00
C PHE A 245 -15.78 19.88 12.56
N VAL A 246 -15.93 18.61 12.95
CA VAL A 246 -17.19 18.07 13.48
C VAL A 246 -17.60 18.81 14.75
N THR A 247 -16.68 19.02 15.70
CA THR A 247 -16.98 19.72 16.95
C THR A 247 -17.28 21.21 16.76
N ARG A 248 -16.68 21.88 15.77
CA ARG A 248 -16.96 23.28 15.47
C ARG A 248 -18.23 23.47 14.65
N TYR A 249 -18.42 22.66 13.61
CA TYR A 249 -19.59 22.74 12.74
C TYR A 249 -20.85 22.32 13.50
N TYR A 250 -20.87 21.10 14.05
CA TYR A 250 -22.04 20.59 14.76
C TYR A 250 -22.24 21.24 16.14
N GLY A 251 -21.17 21.68 16.80
CA GLY A 251 -21.27 22.44 18.05
C GLY A 251 -21.71 23.90 17.88
N SER A 252 -21.71 24.44 16.65
CA SER A 252 -22.23 25.79 16.35
C SER A 252 -23.69 25.81 15.91
N LEU A 253 -24.31 24.64 15.75
CA LEU A 253 -25.71 24.54 15.36
C LEU A 253 -26.61 25.06 16.49
N GLN A 254 -27.58 25.90 16.12
CA GLN A 254 -28.58 26.40 17.08
C GLN A 254 -29.48 25.25 17.57
N PRO A 255 -30.03 25.34 18.80
CA PRO A 255 -30.90 24.32 19.40
C PRO A 255 -32.00 23.74 18.48
N PRO A 256 -32.77 24.53 17.69
CA PRO A 256 -33.82 23.98 16.82
C PRO A 256 -33.28 23.12 15.66
N ALA A 257 -32.07 23.39 15.18
CA ALA A 257 -31.44 22.58 14.14
C ALA A 257 -30.92 21.25 14.70
N VAL A 258 -30.41 21.27 15.93
CA VAL A 258 -29.98 20.07 16.65
C VAL A 258 -31.17 19.17 16.96
N GLU A 259 -32.29 19.73 17.40
CA GLU A 259 -33.51 18.98 17.67
C GLU A 259 -34.05 18.27 16.41
N ARG A 260 -34.11 18.97 15.26
CA ARG A 260 -34.50 18.34 13.97
C ARG A 260 -33.55 17.22 13.53
N LEU A 261 -32.25 17.38 13.71
CA LEU A 261 -31.26 16.36 13.34
C LEU A 261 -31.29 15.16 14.30
N SER A 262 -31.55 15.39 15.58
CA SER A 262 -31.61 14.36 16.61
C SER A 262 -32.91 13.56 16.60
N THR A 263 -34.05 14.19 16.32
CA THR A 263 -35.37 13.54 16.14
C THR A 263 -35.38 12.59 14.95
N LEU A 264 -34.66 12.92 13.88
CA LEU A 264 -34.38 12.02 12.75
C LEU A 264 -33.48 10.83 13.13
N ALA A 265 -32.74 10.90 14.24
CA ALA A 265 -31.68 9.97 14.59
C ALA A 265 -32.01 8.98 15.71
N ASN A 266 -32.87 9.30 16.70
CA ASN A 266 -33.54 8.35 17.62
C ASN A 266 -34.46 9.05 18.66
N SER A 267 -35.62 8.45 18.95
CA SER A 267 -36.65 8.93 19.90
C SER A 267 -36.54 8.36 21.33
N SER A 268 -35.40 7.78 21.71
CA SER A 268 -35.27 6.94 22.93
C SER A 268 -34.01 7.19 23.78
N SER A 269 -33.21 8.21 23.46
CA SER A 269 -31.97 8.54 24.18
C SER A 269 -32.15 9.81 25.01
N GLU A 270 -31.72 9.79 26.28
CA GLU A 270 -31.81 10.92 27.23
C GLU A 270 -31.06 12.18 26.73
N ASN A 271 -30.04 11.99 25.87
CA ASN A 271 -29.32 13.05 25.19
C ASN A 271 -29.52 12.96 23.67
N PRO A 272 -29.66 14.09 22.94
CA PRO A 272 -29.91 14.05 21.51
C PRO A 272 -28.64 13.67 20.74
N VAL A 273 -28.72 12.61 19.92
CA VAL A 273 -27.57 12.03 19.21
C VAL A 273 -27.47 12.58 17.79
N ILE A 274 -26.34 13.21 17.45
CA ILE A 274 -26.08 13.74 16.11
C ILE A 274 -25.18 12.76 15.33
N LYS A 275 -25.65 12.29 14.17
CA LYS A 275 -24.85 11.49 13.23
C LYS A 275 -24.31 12.40 12.11
N PRO A 276 -22.98 12.55 11.96
CA PRO A 276 -22.41 13.32 10.86
C PRO A 276 -22.75 12.74 9.50
N HIS A 277 -22.73 13.59 8.47
CA HIS A 277 -23.03 13.14 7.10
C HIS A 277 -22.02 12.08 6.63
N TYR A 278 -22.52 10.98 6.05
CA TYR A 278 -21.72 9.79 5.71
C TYR A 278 -20.51 10.07 4.79
N ALA A 279 -20.60 11.10 3.95
CA ALA A 279 -19.57 11.52 3.01
C ALA A 279 -18.42 12.35 3.63
N LEU A 280 -18.59 12.89 4.84
CA LEU A 280 -17.58 13.74 5.47
C LEU A 280 -16.29 12.96 5.73
N GLU A 281 -16.40 11.75 6.28
CA GLU A 281 -15.22 10.95 6.63
C GLU A 281 -14.41 10.52 5.39
N PRO A 282 -14.99 10.01 4.29
CA PRO A 282 -14.26 9.80 3.04
C PRO A 282 -13.62 11.06 2.47
N CYS A 283 -14.28 12.23 2.59
CA CYS A 283 -13.71 13.51 2.14
C CYS A 283 -12.48 13.92 2.95
N PHE A 284 -12.54 13.83 4.29
CA PHE A 284 -11.41 14.10 5.16
C PHE A 284 -10.27 13.09 4.95
N LEU A 285 -10.61 11.83 4.71
CA LEU A 285 -9.63 10.80 4.38
C LEU A 285 -8.92 11.09 3.04
N MET A 286 -9.67 11.52 2.03
CA MET A 286 -9.12 11.93 0.73
C MET A 286 -8.22 13.16 0.87
N LEU A 287 -8.66 14.17 1.62
CA LEU A 287 -7.89 15.38 1.89
C LEU A 287 -6.60 15.07 2.68
N ALA A 288 -6.69 14.18 3.67
CA ALA A 288 -5.54 13.70 4.43
C ALA A 288 -4.54 12.98 3.52
N GLY A 289 -5.02 12.08 2.66
CA GLY A 289 -4.20 11.37 1.68
C GLY A 289 -3.50 12.32 0.70
N ALA A 290 -4.21 13.33 0.20
CA ALA A 290 -3.66 14.32 -0.71
C ALA A 290 -2.58 15.18 -0.05
N THR A 291 -2.89 15.72 1.13
CA THR A 291 -1.97 16.61 1.84
C THR A 291 -0.74 15.86 2.36
N ALA A 292 -0.91 14.64 2.87
CA ALA A 292 0.19 13.78 3.27
C ALA A 292 1.09 13.43 2.08
N SER A 293 0.52 13.15 0.91
CA SER A 293 1.28 12.89 -0.31
C SER A 293 2.09 14.12 -0.75
N ILE A 294 1.48 15.32 -0.73
CA ILE A 294 2.16 16.56 -1.06
C ILE A 294 3.31 16.82 -0.08
N GLY A 295 3.04 16.76 1.22
CA GLY A 295 4.05 16.99 2.25
C GLY A 295 5.19 15.98 2.21
N GLN A 296 4.88 14.71 1.95
CA GLN A 296 5.90 13.70 1.70
C GLN A 296 6.78 14.05 0.49
N GLN A 297 6.20 14.53 -0.62
CA GLN A 297 6.97 14.92 -1.81
C GLN A 297 7.94 16.06 -1.57
N VAL A 298 7.64 16.98 -0.64
CA VAL A 298 8.54 18.08 -0.29
C VAL A 298 9.92 17.57 0.10
N VAL A 299 9.99 16.41 0.78
CA VAL A 299 11.25 15.77 1.17
C VAL A 299 11.70 14.72 0.16
N LEU A 300 10.77 13.92 -0.38
CA LEU A 300 11.13 12.83 -1.29
C LEU A 300 11.70 13.29 -2.62
N HIS A 301 11.19 14.40 -3.17
CA HIS A 301 11.61 14.92 -4.46
C HIS A 301 13.09 15.36 -4.45
N PRO A 302 13.53 16.28 -3.57
CA PRO A 302 14.93 16.71 -3.51
C PRO A 302 15.88 15.55 -3.16
N LEU A 303 15.52 14.72 -2.17
CA LEU A 303 16.34 13.57 -1.79
C LEU A 303 16.41 12.55 -2.92
N GLY A 304 15.33 12.34 -3.67
CA GLY A 304 15.29 11.44 -4.83
C GLY A 304 16.24 11.89 -5.95
N LEU A 305 16.34 13.19 -6.22
CA LEU A 305 17.29 13.72 -7.21
C LEU A 305 18.74 13.45 -6.79
N ILE A 306 19.09 13.73 -5.53
CA ILE A 306 20.43 13.49 -4.98
C ILE A 306 20.74 11.98 -4.98
N HIS A 307 19.78 11.18 -4.53
CA HIS A 307 19.86 9.72 -4.48
C HIS A 307 20.13 9.13 -5.87
N ASN A 308 19.42 9.59 -6.89
CA ASN A 308 19.64 9.15 -8.27
C ASN A 308 21.04 9.48 -8.80
N VAL A 309 21.62 10.63 -8.42
CA VAL A 309 23.01 10.99 -8.81
C VAL A 309 24.04 10.09 -8.13
N TYR A 310 23.77 9.66 -6.91
CA TYR A 310 24.60 8.69 -6.19
C TYR A 310 24.46 7.28 -6.81
N TYR A 311 23.23 6.79 -6.98
CA TYR A 311 22.94 5.42 -7.46
C TYR A 311 23.48 5.13 -8.86
N ARG A 312 23.47 6.12 -9.77
CA ARG A 312 24.05 5.95 -11.11
C ARG A 312 25.55 5.64 -11.11
N ARG A 313 26.26 5.91 -10.01
CA ARG A 313 27.69 5.65 -9.87
C ARG A 313 27.99 4.52 -8.90
N LEU A 314 26.96 3.92 -8.32
CA LEU A 314 27.12 2.98 -7.21
C LEU A 314 27.97 1.77 -7.60
N GLU A 315 27.78 1.24 -8.80
CA GLU A 315 28.56 0.10 -9.31
C GLU A 315 30.06 0.44 -9.39
N HIS A 316 30.41 1.57 -10.01
CA HIS A 316 31.79 2.05 -10.09
C HIS A 316 32.41 2.36 -8.72
N LEU A 317 31.59 2.86 -7.79
CA LEU A 317 32.03 3.13 -6.42
C LEU A 317 32.28 1.83 -5.67
N ASP A 318 31.42 0.82 -5.82
CA ASP A 318 31.58 -0.48 -5.18
C ASP A 318 32.83 -1.20 -5.70
N ASP A 319 33.11 -1.14 -7.00
CA ASP A 319 34.32 -1.73 -7.59
C ASP A 319 35.57 -1.14 -6.95
N LYS A 320 35.64 0.20 -6.84
CA LYS A 320 36.73 0.90 -6.14
C LYS A 320 36.82 0.52 -4.66
N LEU A 321 35.68 0.46 -3.97
CA LEU A 321 35.62 0.18 -2.53
C LEU A 321 35.95 -1.30 -2.21
N SER A 322 35.70 -2.22 -3.15
CA SER A 322 35.97 -3.65 -2.99
C SER A 322 37.47 -3.99 -2.98
N GLN A 323 38.30 -3.14 -3.60
CA GLN A 323 39.75 -3.32 -3.67
C GLN A 323 40.45 -3.01 -2.34
N ASN A 324 39.83 -2.24 -1.45
CA ASN A 324 40.45 -1.79 -0.21
C ASN A 324 40.22 -2.78 0.95
N GLN A 325 41.32 -3.29 1.52
CA GLN A 325 41.26 -4.25 2.64
C GLN A 325 41.04 -3.59 4.02
N SER A 326 41.39 -2.30 4.18
CA SER A 326 41.31 -1.59 5.47
C SER A 326 39.95 -0.92 5.71
N ARG A 327 39.35 -1.16 6.89
CA ARG A 327 38.08 -0.54 7.31
C ARG A 327 38.13 0.99 7.36
N ARG A 328 39.27 1.57 7.77
CA ARG A 328 39.44 3.03 7.86
C ARG A 328 39.50 3.68 6.47
N ALA A 329 40.22 3.05 5.54
CA ALA A 329 40.28 3.50 4.15
C ALA A 329 38.88 3.45 3.52
N TRP A 330 38.17 2.32 3.68
CA TRP A 330 36.81 2.17 3.18
C TRP A 330 35.84 3.25 3.70
N MET A 331 35.92 3.62 4.99
CA MET A 331 35.07 4.70 5.54
C MET A 331 35.43 6.07 4.96
N ARG A 332 36.72 6.36 4.75
CA ARG A 332 37.16 7.62 4.12
C ARG A 332 36.69 7.70 2.67
N ASP A 333 36.93 6.67 1.87
CA ASP A 333 36.50 6.61 0.48
C ASP A 333 34.97 6.73 0.36
N ARG A 334 34.24 6.16 1.32
CA ARG A 334 32.79 6.31 1.39
C ARG A 334 32.37 7.76 1.66
N PHE A 335 33.03 8.41 2.61
CA PHE A 335 32.78 9.81 2.93
C PHE A 335 33.13 10.71 1.72
N ASP A 336 34.23 10.42 1.05
CA ASP A 336 34.68 11.12 -0.15
C ASP A 336 33.70 10.91 -1.31
N ALA A 337 33.11 9.72 -1.45
CA ALA A 337 32.06 9.46 -2.42
C ALA A 337 30.80 10.32 -2.16
N TYR A 338 30.41 10.52 -0.90
CA TYR A 338 29.32 11.43 -0.55
C TYR A 338 29.68 12.88 -0.82
N ARG A 339 30.91 13.31 -0.47
CA ARG A 339 31.42 14.65 -0.78
C ARG A 339 31.42 14.92 -2.28
N GLU A 340 31.95 14.01 -3.09
CA GLU A 340 31.98 14.14 -4.55
C GLU A 340 30.57 14.19 -5.15
N THR A 341 29.62 13.46 -4.55
CA THR A 341 28.21 13.54 -4.92
C THR A 341 27.65 14.92 -4.65
N PHE A 342 27.94 15.49 -3.48
CA PHE A 342 27.51 16.83 -3.13
C PHE A 342 28.07 17.88 -4.10
N GLU A 343 29.36 17.83 -4.42
CA GLU A 343 29.98 18.75 -5.39
C GLU A 343 29.36 18.62 -6.79
N ARG A 344 29.06 17.40 -7.25
CA ARG A 344 28.40 17.19 -8.54
C ARG A 344 26.98 17.74 -8.54
N CYS A 345 26.23 17.57 -7.44
CA CYS A 345 24.92 18.19 -7.26
C CYS A 345 25.04 19.72 -7.28
N GLN A 346 26.06 20.29 -6.63
CA GLN A 346 26.34 21.72 -6.64
C GLN A 346 26.60 22.24 -8.05
N ARG A 347 27.45 21.56 -8.84
CA ARG A 347 27.70 21.92 -10.25
C ARG A 347 26.42 21.87 -11.09
N LYS A 348 25.55 20.89 -10.86
CA LYS A 348 24.24 20.80 -11.54
C LYS A 348 23.30 21.92 -11.10
N ALA A 349 23.29 22.28 -9.82
CA ALA A 349 22.50 23.38 -9.29
C ALA A 349 22.96 24.72 -9.86
N GLN A 350 24.27 24.96 -9.94
CA GLN A 350 24.85 26.17 -10.53
C GLN A 350 24.48 26.34 -12.00
N ARG A 351 24.46 25.26 -12.80
CA ARG A 351 24.01 25.31 -14.21
C ARG A 351 22.56 25.77 -14.38
N VAL A 352 21.72 25.55 -13.37
CA VAL A 352 20.30 25.94 -13.38
C VAL A 352 20.08 27.28 -12.63
N GLY A 353 21.12 27.81 -11.99
CA GLY A 353 21.12 29.08 -11.27
C GLY A 353 21.07 28.93 -9.75
N SER A 354 20.26 28.01 -9.20
CA SER A 354 20.18 27.83 -7.75
C SER A 354 19.86 26.40 -7.30
N TRP A 355 20.24 26.08 -6.06
CA TRP A 355 19.90 24.82 -5.41
C TRP A 355 18.39 24.58 -5.31
N ARG A 356 17.62 25.60 -4.94
CA ARG A 356 16.16 25.48 -4.78
C ARG A 356 15.48 25.17 -6.12
N VAL A 357 15.84 25.91 -7.17
CA VAL A 357 15.27 25.70 -8.51
C VAL A 357 15.65 24.31 -9.04
N TRP A 358 16.89 23.86 -8.82
CA TRP A 358 17.30 22.52 -9.24
C TRP A 358 16.58 21.40 -8.47
N LEU A 359 16.50 21.52 -7.14
CA LEU A 359 15.91 20.50 -6.26
C LEU A 359 14.40 20.35 -6.44
N TYR A 360 13.69 21.44 -6.73
CA TYR A 360 12.24 21.44 -6.93
C TYR A 360 11.82 21.51 -8.41
N ARG A 361 12.76 21.33 -9.34
CA ARG A 361 12.45 21.28 -10.78
C ARG A 361 11.52 20.11 -11.08
N GLY A 362 10.33 20.40 -11.61
CA GLY A 362 9.33 19.38 -11.93
C GLY A 362 8.56 18.84 -10.72
N PHE A 363 8.75 19.43 -9.53
CA PHE A 363 8.05 19.05 -8.30
C PHE A 363 6.52 19.08 -8.48
N LEU A 364 5.97 20.16 -9.03
CA LEU A 364 4.52 20.32 -9.22
C LEU A 364 3.94 19.21 -10.08
N TRP A 365 4.55 18.96 -11.25
CA TRP A 365 4.07 17.94 -12.18
C TRP A 365 4.19 16.52 -11.60
N ASN A 366 5.31 16.23 -10.92
CA ASN A 366 5.49 14.94 -10.24
C ASN A 366 4.46 14.73 -9.12
N THR A 367 4.17 15.78 -8.36
CA THR A 367 3.19 15.75 -7.27
C THR A 367 1.77 15.55 -7.80
N ILE A 368 1.35 16.32 -8.81
CA ILE A 368 0.04 16.20 -9.47
C ILE A 368 -0.17 14.80 -10.03
N ARG A 369 0.87 14.16 -10.58
CA ARG A 369 0.79 12.80 -11.11
C ARG A 369 0.63 11.73 -10.02
N GLN A 370 1.13 11.98 -8.81
CA GLN A 370 1.16 10.99 -7.74
C GLN A 370 -0.04 11.08 -6.79
N VAL A 371 -0.46 12.30 -6.44
CA VAL A 371 -1.49 12.59 -5.43
C VAL A 371 -2.84 11.89 -5.70
N PRO A 372 -3.39 11.88 -6.93
CA PRO A 372 -4.68 11.25 -7.21
C PRO A 372 -4.66 9.74 -6.94
N SER A 373 -3.55 9.07 -7.26
CA SER A 373 -3.44 7.61 -7.06
C SER A 373 -3.44 7.24 -5.57
N THR A 374 -2.72 8.00 -4.74
CA THR A 374 -2.67 7.75 -3.29
C THR A 374 -4.02 8.01 -2.64
N SER A 375 -4.67 9.12 -3.00
CA SER A 375 -5.95 9.53 -2.44
C SER A 375 -7.09 8.60 -2.84
N ALA A 376 -7.16 8.21 -4.12
CA ALA A 376 -8.15 7.24 -4.60
C ALA A 376 -7.97 5.86 -3.95
N GLY A 377 -6.72 5.42 -3.72
CA GLY A 377 -6.43 4.17 -3.01
C GLY A 377 -7.00 4.15 -1.59
N LEU A 378 -6.88 5.25 -0.85
CA LEU A 378 -7.42 5.39 0.51
C LEU A 378 -8.96 5.38 0.53
N VAL A 379 -9.60 6.05 -0.42
CA VAL A 379 -11.07 6.07 -0.52
C VAL A 379 -11.60 4.70 -0.87
N ILE A 380 -11.01 4.02 -1.86
CA ILE A 380 -11.41 2.66 -2.23
C ILE A 380 -11.23 1.71 -1.03
N PHE A 381 -10.11 1.84 -0.32
CA PHE A 381 -9.87 1.06 0.91
C PHE A 381 -10.98 1.29 1.95
N GLU A 382 -11.34 2.53 2.23
CA GLU A 382 -12.37 2.86 3.22
C GLU A 382 -13.76 2.38 2.80
N LEU A 383 -14.10 2.49 1.51
CA LEU A 383 -15.36 1.95 0.97
C LEU A 383 -15.42 0.42 1.09
N VAL A 384 -14.32 -0.28 0.78
CA VAL A 384 -14.22 -1.74 0.94
C VAL A 384 -14.29 -2.12 2.42
N ARG A 385 -13.59 -1.39 3.29
CA ARG A 385 -13.65 -1.59 4.74
C ARG A 385 -15.06 -1.41 5.29
N ARG A 386 -15.81 -0.40 4.85
CA ARG A 386 -17.21 -0.20 5.28
C ARG A 386 -18.14 -1.31 4.82
N LYS A 387 -17.92 -1.83 3.61
CA LYS A 387 -18.78 -2.85 3.01
C LYS A 387 -18.51 -4.26 3.55
N TYR A 388 -17.24 -4.58 3.84
CA TYR A 388 -16.79 -5.94 4.18
C TYR A 388 -16.14 -6.05 5.56
N GLY A 389 -15.93 -4.94 6.26
CA GLY A 389 -15.37 -4.93 7.62
C GLY A 389 -16.40 -5.30 8.67
N LEU A 390 -15.92 -5.80 9.80
CA LEU A 390 -16.74 -5.99 10.99
C LEU A 390 -17.28 -4.63 11.47
N PRO A 391 -18.55 -4.56 11.96
CA PRO A 391 -19.10 -3.33 12.50
C PRO A 391 -18.17 -2.83 13.63
N THR A 392 -17.65 -1.63 13.44
CA THR A 392 -16.78 -0.96 14.40
C THR A 392 -17.68 -0.33 15.48
N GLU A 393 -17.32 -0.43 16.77
CA GLU A 393 -18.12 0.21 17.83
C GLU A 393 -18.14 1.74 17.60
N ALA A 394 -19.33 2.33 17.62
CA ALA A 394 -19.50 3.76 17.38
C ALA A 394 -18.85 4.57 18.52
N VAL A 395 -18.14 5.64 18.17
CA VAL A 395 -17.52 6.53 19.17
C VAL A 395 -18.47 7.68 19.48
N HIS A 396 -18.74 7.87 20.76
CA HIS A 396 -19.56 8.96 21.29
C HIS A 396 -18.66 10.08 21.78
N ILE A 397 -18.78 11.26 21.18
CA ILE A 397 -18.16 12.48 21.70
C ILE A 397 -19.23 13.25 22.47
N LYS A 398 -19.09 13.31 23.79
CA LYS A 398 -19.98 14.09 24.67
C LYS A 398 -19.53 15.55 24.67
N LYS A 399 -20.41 16.47 24.27
CA LYS A 399 -20.14 17.91 24.34
C LYS A 399 -21.44 18.70 24.58
N ASP A 400 -21.42 19.60 25.57
CA ASP A 400 -22.47 20.58 25.86
C ASP A 400 -23.92 20.00 25.89
N GLY A 401 -24.11 18.80 26.46
CA GLY A 401 -25.42 18.14 26.60
C GLY A 401 -25.88 17.28 25.42
N TYR A 402 -25.07 17.13 24.38
CA TYR A 402 -25.37 16.32 23.19
C TYR A 402 -24.28 15.28 22.91
N ASP A 403 -24.67 14.17 22.28
CA ASP A 403 -23.77 13.07 21.92
C ASP A 403 -23.55 13.05 20.40
N ILE A 404 -22.32 13.23 19.94
CA ILE A 404 -21.99 13.05 18.51
C ILE A 404 -21.57 11.60 18.28
N LEU A 405 -22.34 10.88 17.47
CA LEU A 405 -22.10 9.47 17.16
C LEU A 405 -21.33 9.34 15.85
N LEU A 406 -20.12 8.79 15.96
CA LEU A 406 -19.23 8.48 14.86
C LEU A 406 -19.34 6.97 14.54
N ALA A 407 -20.27 6.62 13.64
CA ALA A 407 -20.44 5.27 13.09
C ALA A 407 -19.58 5.08 11.86
#